data_AF-D3PCF3-F1
#
_entry.id   AF-D3PCF3-F1
#
_cell.length_a   1.000
_cell.length_b   1.000
_cell.length_c   1.000
_cell.angle_alpha   90.00
_cell.angle_beta   90.00
_cell.angle_gamma   90.00
#
_symmetry.space_group_name_H-M   'P 1'
#
loop_
_entity.id
_entity.type
_entity.pdbx_description
1 polymer ?
#
loop_
_entity_poly.entity_id
_entity_poly.type
_entity_poly.pdbx_seq_one_letter_code
_entity_poly.pdbx_strand_id
1 'polypeptide(L)'
;MNINIDEVIEFPTLYTFKIIGINTEIFKNKVILLFQNKKNKNLKFNLSKSNKYLSVTVEVEVINKDELFEIYKKIKNIQGVTYFL
;
A
#
# COMPACT_ATOMS: atom_id res chain seq x y z
N MET A 1 -17.74 14.60 -11.07
CA MET A 1 -16.93 14.21 -12.22
C MET A 1 -16.44 12.79 -11.96
N ASN A 2 -16.93 11.80 -12.71
CA ASN A 2 -16.46 10.42 -12.59
C ASN A 2 -15.20 10.30 -13.43
N ILE A 3 -14.03 10.41 -12.79
CA ILE A 3 -12.75 10.25 -13.45
C ILE A 3 -12.56 8.75 -13.71
N ASN A 4 -12.40 8.36 -14.97
CA ASN A 4 -11.98 7.01 -15.30
C ASN A 4 -10.46 6.92 -15.07
N ILE A 5 -10.03 5.99 -14.22
CA ILE A 5 -8.61 5.86 -13.87
C ILE A 5 -7.74 5.49 -15.08
N ASP A 6 -8.33 4.84 -16.10
CA ASP A 6 -7.64 4.52 -17.36
C ASP A 6 -7.29 5.78 -18.18
N GLU A 7 -7.94 6.92 -17.90
CA GLU A 7 -7.65 8.21 -18.54
C GLU A 7 -6.58 9.01 -17.80
N VAL A 8 -6.16 8.58 -16.61
CA VAL A 8 -5.27 9.33 -15.71
C VAL A 8 -4.00 8.56 -15.38
N ILE A 9 -4.04 7.22 -15.43
CA ILE A 9 -2.91 6.36 -15.11
C ILE A 9 -2.63 5.45 -16.30
N GLU A 10 -1.42 5.55 -16.84
CA GLU A 10 -0.91 4.61 -17.82
C GLU A 10 -0.30 3.40 -17.10
N PHE A 11 -0.62 2.19 -17.54
CA PHE A 11 -0.07 0.95 -17.00
C PHE A 11 0.79 0.22 -18.05
N PRO A 12 1.83 -0.55 -17.65
CA PRO A 12 2.32 -0.73 -16.29
C PRO A 12 2.99 0.54 -15.75
N THR A 13 2.94 0.74 -14.43
CA THR A 13 3.53 1.91 -13.79
C THR A 13 4.09 1.60 -12.42
N LEU A 14 5.06 2.40 -11.99
CA LEU A 14 5.58 2.38 -10.63
C LEU A 14 4.63 3.18 -9.74
N TYR A 15 3.87 2.49 -8.89
CA TYR A 15 2.87 3.09 -8.03
C TYR A 15 3.34 3.12 -6.57
N THR A 16 3.02 4.21 -5.87
CA THR A 16 3.33 4.36 -4.45
C THR A 16 2.08 4.27 -3.59
N PHE A 17 2.03 3.25 -2.73
CA PHE A 17 1.05 3.13 -1.66
C PHE A 17 1.61 3.68 -0.36
N LYS A 18 0.82 4.45 0.38
CA LYS A 18 1.12 4.80 1.77
C LYS A 18 0.09 4.19 2.69
N ILE A 19 0.55 3.37 3.61
CA ILE A 19 -0.30 2.61 4.53
C ILE A 19 0.07 3.01 5.94
N ILE A 20 -0.90 3.47 6.72
CA ILE A 20 -0.71 3.84 8.12
C ILE A 20 -1.58 2.92 8.96
N GLY A 21 -0.97 2.31 9.97
CA GLY A 21 -1.67 1.45 10.92
C GLY A 21 -1.08 1.53 12.31
N ILE A 22 -1.71 0.80 13.24
CA ILE A 22 -1.22 0.65 14.61
C ILE A 22 0.16 -0.03 14.55
N ASN A 23 1.14 0.52 15.27
CA ASN A 23 2.50 -0.01 15.31
C ASN A 23 2.54 -1.36 16.07
N THR A 24 2.29 -2.44 15.33
CA THR A 24 2.39 -3.82 15.81
C THR A 24 3.13 -4.66 14.78
N GLU A 25 3.81 -5.71 15.24
CA GLU A 25 4.46 -6.68 14.35
C GLU A 25 3.45 -7.38 13.43
N ILE A 26 2.21 -7.60 13.89
CA ILE A 26 1.15 -8.19 13.06
C ILE A 26 0.85 -7.29 11.86
N PHE A 27 0.62 -5.99 12.08
CA PHE A 27 0.36 -5.03 11.01
C PHE A 27 1.54 -4.98 10.03
N LYS A 28 2.76 -4.81 10.54
CA LYS A 28 3.99 -4.73 9.74
C LYS A 28 4.17 -5.98 8.86
N ASN A 29 4.04 -7.17 9.46
CA ASN A 29 4.20 -8.43 8.74
C ASN A 29 3.12 -8.65 7.69
N LYS A 30 1.87 -8.25 7.95
CA LYS A 30 0.79 -8.33 6.96
C LYS A 30 1.04 -7.42 5.75
N VAL A 31 1.56 -6.21 5.97
CA VAL A 31 1.94 -5.32 4.87
C VAL A 31 3.09 -5.93 4.06
N ILE A 32 4.16 -6.42 4.71
CA ILE A 32 5.28 -7.07 4.02
C ILE A 32 4.80 -8.28 3.20
N LEU A 33 3.94 -9.11 3.79
CA LEU A 33 3.37 -10.31 3.15
C LEU A 33 2.55 -9.95 1.91
N LEU A 34 1.74 -8.87 1.97
CA LEU A 34 0.92 -8.43 0.85
C LEU A 34 1.76 -8.14 -0.41
N PHE A 35 2.93 -7.54 -0.23
CA PHE A 35 3.83 -7.17 -1.32
C PHE A 35 4.98 -8.17 -1.52
N GLN A 36 4.98 -9.31 -0.84
CA GLN A 36 6.13 -10.23 -0.85
C GLN A 36 6.51 -10.73 -2.26
N ASN A 37 5.51 -10.96 -3.11
CA ASN A 37 5.71 -11.53 -4.46
C ASN A 37 5.84 -10.48 -5.56
N LYS A 38 5.78 -9.19 -5.22
CA LYS A 38 5.89 -8.12 -6.21
C LYS A 38 7.35 -7.89 -6.59
N LYS A 39 7.59 -7.68 -7.88
CA LYS A 39 8.89 -7.26 -8.42
C LYS A 39 9.11 -5.78 -8.15
N ASN A 40 10.38 -5.36 -8.12
CA ASN A 40 10.79 -3.95 -8.01
C ASN A 40 10.13 -3.19 -6.85
N LYS A 41 9.92 -3.87 -5.72
CA LYS A 41 9.30 -3.26 -4.55
C LYS A 41 10.34 -2.57 -3.68
N ASN A 42 10.00 -1.38 -3.21
CA ASN A 42 10.75 -0.67 -2.17
C ASN A 42 9.81 -0.41 -0.98
N LEU A 43 10.29 -0.72 0.23
CA LEU A 43 9.52 -0.63 1.47
C LEU A 43 10.24 0.32 2.43
N LYS A 44 9.57 1.42 2.79
CA LYS A 44 10.07 2.37 3.79
C LYS A 44 9.14 2.41 5.00
N PHE A 45 9.71 2.28 6.18
CA PHE A 45 8.99 2.28 7.45
C PHE A 45 9.31 3.55 8.23
N ASN A 46 8.29 4.20 8.79
CA ASN A 46 8.45 5.38 9.61
C ASN A 46 7.51 5.34 10.81
N LEU A 47 8.06 5.44 12.02
CA LEU A 47 7.30 5.49 13.25
C LEU A 47 6.74 6.89 13.48
N SER A 48 5.51 6.97 14.00
CA SER A 48 4.97 8.25 14.46
C SER A 48 5.76 8.76 15.66
N LYS A 49 5.74 10.08 15.89
CA LYS A 49 6.39 10.71 17.06
C LYS A 49 5.98 10.08 18.40
N SER A 50 4.74 9.60 18.49
CA SER A 50 4.18 8.92 19.66
C SER A 50 4.44 7.41 19.71
N ASN A 51 5.13 6.83 18.72
CA ASN A 51 5.32 5.39 18.50
C ASN A 51 4.03 4.55 18.38
N LYS A 52 2.85 5.18 18.41
CA LYS A 52 1.54 4.53 18.30
C LYS A 52 1.25 4.01 16.90
N TYR A 53 1.73 4.69 15.87
CA TYR A 53 1.46 4.35 14.47
C TYR A 53 2.74 4.06 13.70
N LEU A 54 2.61 3.17 12.74
CA LEU A 54 3.64 2.85 11.76
C LEU A 54 3.11 3.25 10.38
N SER A 55 3.85 4.13 9.71
CA SER A 55 3.66 4.46 8.30
C SER A 55 4.56 3.56 7.47
N VAL A 56 3.98 2.88 6.50
CA VAL A 56 4.69 2.06 5.50
C VAL A 56 4.44 2.67 4.14
N THR A 57 5.51 3.09 3.47
CA THR A 57 5.47 3.49 2.06
C THR A 57 5.95 2.32 1.22
N VAL A 58 5.14 1.90 0.26
CA VAL A 58 5.44 0.81 -0.66
C VAL A 58 5.41 1.36 -2.07
N GLU A 59 6.56 1.33 -2.73
CA GLU A 59 6.68 1.65 -4.15
C GLU A 59 6.83 0.34 -4.91
N VAL A 60 5.97 0.09 -5.90
CA VAL A 60 5.87 -1.20 -6.58
C VAL A 60 5.30 -1.06 -7.99
N GLU A 61 5.76 -1.90 -8.90
CA GLU A 61 5.18 -1.97 -10.24
C GLU A 61 3.77 -2.57 -10.21
N VAL A 62 2.83 -1.88 -10.84
CA VAL A 62 1.44 -2.28 -11.03
C VAL A 62 1.16 -2.37 -12.52
N ILE A 63 0.68 -3.52 -12.95
CA ILE A 63 0.54 -3.95 -14.34
C ILE A 63 -0.78 -3.49 -14.95
N ASN A 64 -1.83 -3.35 -14.15
CA ASN A 64 -3.13 -2.87 -14.61
C ASN A 64 -4.00 -2.32 -13.47
N LYS A 65 -5.10 -1.69 -13.88
CA LYS A 65 -6.15 -1.14 -13.01
C LYS A 65 -6.71 -2.15 -12.02
N ASP A 66 -7.00 -3.37 -12.45
CA ASP A 66 -7.59 -4.39 -11.56
C ASP A 66 -6.63 -4.75 -10.43
N GLU A 67 -5.34 -4.91 -10.75
CA GLU A 67 -4.31 -5.16 -9.76
C GLU A 67 -4.17 -4.00 -8.77
N LEU A 68 -4.24 -2.74 -9.23
CA LEU A 68 -4.26 -1.56 -8.37
C LEU A 68 -5.41 -1.62 -7.36
N PHE A 69 -6.63 -1.86 -7.84
CA PHE A 69 -7.81 -1.96 -6.98
C PHE A 69 -7.77 -3.15 -6.03
N GLU A 70 -7.28 -4.30 -6.48
CA GLU A 70 -7.12 -5.48 -5.64
C GLU A 70 -6.10 -5.24 -4.52
N ILE A 71 -5.02 -4.49 -4.79
CA ILE A 71 -4.08 -4.09 -3.74
C ILE A 71 -4.79 -3.19 -2.71
N TYR A 72 -5.53 -2.16 -3.14
CA TYR A 72 -6.28 -1.29 -2.22
C TYR A 72 -7.30 -2.05 -1.36
N LYS A 73 -8.05 -2.98 -1.95
CA LYS A 73 -8.98 -3.85 -1.21
C LYS A 73 -8.25 -4.70 -0.17
N LYS A 74 -7.10 -5.28 -0.54
CA LYS A 74 -6.28 -6.08 0.38
C LYS A 74 -5.71 -5.22 1.51
N ILE A 75 -5.22 -4.01 1.23
CA ILE A 75 -4.76 -3.06 2.26
C ILE A 75 -5.88 -2.77 3.26
N LYS A 76 -7.08 -2.44 2.76
CA LYS A 76 -8.25 -2.14 3.62
C LYS A 76 -8.59 -3.27 4.59
N ASN A 77 -8.34 -4.52 4.19
CA ASN A 77 -8.63 -5.72 4.99
C ASN A 77 -7.49 -6.09 5.95
N ILE A 78 -6.36 -5.37 5.96
CA ILE A 78 -5.30 -5.61 6.95
C ILE A 78 -5.75 -5.07 8.31
N GLN A 79 -5.83 -5.97 9.29
CA GLN A 79 -6.13 -5.60 10.67
C GLN A 79 -5.13 -4.54 11.18
N GLY A 80 -5.67 -3.47 11.77
CA GLY A 80 -4.87 -2.38 12.33
C GLY A 80 -4.53 -1.27 11.34
N VAL A 81 -4.91 -1.38 10.07
CA VAL A 81 -4.88 -0.23 9.14
C VAL A 81 -5.86 0.83 9.60
N THR A 82 -5.37 2.07 9.70
CA THR A 82 -6.18 3.24 10.07
C THR A 82 -6.37 4.18 8.89
N TYR A 83 -5.42 4.22 7.97
CA TYR A 83 -5.46 5.09 6.79
C TYR A 83 -4.57 4.53 5.69
N PHE A 84 -4.98 4.71 4.44
CA PHE A 84 -4.14 4.40 3.29
C PHE A 84 -4.48 5.31 2.11
N LEU A 85 -3.48 5.56 1.26
CA LEU A 85 -3.61 6.25 -0.02
C LEU A 85 -2.71 5.59 -1.07
#